data_AF-A0A535NE10-F1
#
_entry.id   AF-A0A535NE10-F1
#
_cell.length_a   1.000
_cell.length_b   1.000
_cell.length_c   1.000
_cell.angle_alpha   90.00
_cell.angle_beta   90.00
_cell.angle_gamma   90.00
#
_symmetry.space_group_name_H-M   'P 1'
#
loop_
_entity.id
_entity.type
_entity.pdbx_description
1 polymer ?
#
loop_
_entity_poly.entity_id
_entity_poly.type
_entity_poly.pdbx_seq_one_letter_code
_entity_poly.pdbx_strand_id
1 'polypeptide(L)'
;MHPKCSACGAPLLRTHRFCPNCGAPVGPPATPGELPVASGGPALQVSPEVGLQEDRRLVSVLFADLSGSTPLGERLDPEDLRRILGAFFAALVRPIHRYEGTVEKYIGDAVMAVFGAPVSHEDDAERAVRAAVDMQSALALLNDWLEREHGRRLALRIGISSGEVVSGLLAGEVQSAYTVVGDTVNTAQRLETIATPGDIVVGSTTFRLAGRAFEFEPLGALMLKGKAQTVEAYRVVRSKDESVALESTPLVGRSAELALLRRALAGAVLGRGRALTIAGEAGVGKSRLIAEFTRGLGAGVERWSARGRSYDRQTSYAVLASLLRSAFGIRQADEEPVARAGIEARVRELGLNI
;
A
#
# COMPACT_ATOMS: atom_id res chain seq x y z
N MET A 1 -37.54 -0.97 59.59
CA MET A 1 -36.09 -0.66 59.58
C MET A 1 -35.47 -1.18 58.29
N HIS A 2 -34.91 -0.29 57.46
CA HIS A 2 -34.18 -0.71 56.26
C HIS A 2 -32.78 -1.21 56.63
N PRO A 3 -32.28 -2.31 56.04
CA PRO A 3 -30.92 -2.76 56.28
C PRO A 3 -29.92 -1.66 55.89
N LYS A 4 -28.83 -1.51 56.63
CA LYS A 4 -27.75 -0.57 56.29
C LYS A 4 -26.56 -1.35 55.75
N CYS A 5 -25.82 -0.74 54.84
CA CYS A 5 -24.57 -1.30 54.34
C CYS A 5 -23.55 -1.42 55.46
N SER A 6 -22.92 -2.59 55.61
CA SER A 6 -21.86 -2.84 56.60
C SER A 6 -20.57 -2.05 56.30
N ALA A 7 -20.34 -1.65 55.05
CA ALA A 7 -19.13 -0.93 54.65
C ALA A 7 -19.25 0.60 54.78
N CYS A 8 -20.42 1.19 54.48
CA CYS A 8 -20.57 2.65 54.45
C CYS A 8 -21.80 3.21 55.19
N GLY A 9 -22.59 2.36 55.85
CA GLY A 9 -23.74 2.77 56.67
C GLY A 9 -24.96 3.29 55.88
N ALA A 10 -24.91 3.34 54.56
CA ALA A 10 -26.00 3.83 53.72
C ALA A 10 -27.23 2.89 53.79
N PRO A 11 -28.46 3.43 53.73
CA PRO A 11 -29.67 2.61 53.72
C PRO A 11 -29.75 1.78 52.43
N LEU A 12 -30.10 0.51 52.58
CA LEU A 12 -30.23 -0.45 51.50
C LEU A 12 -31.69 -0.87 51.34
N LEU A 13 -32.11 -1.04 50.10
CA LEU A 13 -33.34 -1.76 49.79
C LEU A 13 -33.04 -3.26 49.80
N ARG A 14 -34.05 -4.07 50.14
CA ARG A 14 -33.91 -5.54 50.21
C ARG A 14 -33.55 -6.19 48.85
N THR A 15 -33.67 -5.44 47.75
CA THR A 15 -33.33 -5.87 46.39
C THR A 15 -31.88 -5.58 46.00
N HIS A 16 -31.13 -4.81 46.79
CA HIS A 16 -29.75 -4.46 46.48
C HIS A 16 -28.81 -5.66 46.72
N ARG A 17 -28.17 -6.16 45.65
CA ARG A 17 -27.07 -7.13 45.72
C ARG A 17 -25.71 -6.48 45.99
N PHE A 18 -25.58 -5.19 45.68
CA PHE A 18 -24.40 -4.35 45.95
C PHE A 18 -24.88 -3.00 46.48
N CYS A 19 -24.08 -2.36 47.33
CA CYS A 19 -24.38 -1.03 47.84
C CYS A 19 -24.29 0.00 46.70
N PRO A 20 -25.34 0.80 46.43
CA PRO A 20 -25.31 1.80 45.36
C PRO A 20 -24.34 2.95 45.64
N ASN A 21 -23.90 3.15 46.89
CA ASN A 21 -22.99 4.23 47.25
C ASN A 21 -21.51 3.82 47.20
N CYS A 22 -21.16 2.62 47.67
CA CYS A 22 -19.75 2.19 47.75
C CYS A 22 -19.42 0.91 46.98
N GLY A 23 -20.40 0.27 46.33
CA GLY A 23 -20.19 -0.95 45.55
C GLY A 23 -19.99 -2.24 46.35
N ALA A 24 -20.00 -2.18 47.69
CA ALA A 24 -19.79 -3.37 48.52
C ALA A 24 -20.93 -4.40 48.34
N PRO A 25 -20.64 -5.71 48.18
CA PRO A 25 -21.67 -6.74 48.06
C PRO A 25 -22.51 -6.82 49.34
N VAL A 26 -23.82 -6.96 49.16
CA VAL A 26 -24.81 -7.04 50.23
C VAL A 26 -25.35 -8.47 50.24
N GLY A 27 -24.81 -9.31 51.13
CA GLY A 27 -25.19 -10.71 51.29
C GLY A 27 -23.98 -11.66 51.19
N PRO A 28 -24.10 -12.90 51.68
CA PRO A 28 -23.01 -13.89 51.61
C PRO A 28 -22.72 -14.26 50.14
N PRO A 29 -21.45 -14.53 49.80
CA PRO A 29 -21.07 -14.93 48.44
C PRO A 29 -21.74 -16.26 48.09
N ALA A 30 -22.49 -16.29 46.98
CA ALA A 30 -23.09 -17.52 46.47
C ALA A 30 -22.00 -18.44 45.88
N THR A 31 -21.98 -19.70 46.31
CA THR A 31 -21.15 -20.78 45.78
C THR A 31 -21.46 -21.06 44.30
N PRO A 32 -20.45 -21.29 43.44
CA PRO A 32 -20.66 -21.58 42.03
C PRO A 32 -21.02 -23.06 41.82
N GLY A 33 -22.30 -23.35 41.64
CA GLY A 33 -22.79 -24.68 41.28
C GLY A 33 -24.30 -24.75 41.46
N GLU A 34 -25.00 -25.12 40.40
CA GLU A 34 -26.47 -25.29 40.28
C GLU A 34 -27.28 -24.01 40.01
N LEU A 35 -27.57 -23.80 38.71
CA LEU A 35 -28.63 -22.89 38.24
C LEU A 35 -29.98 -23.63 38.25
N PRO A 36 -31.04 -23.09 38.87
CA PRO A 36 -32.40 -23.53 38.61
C PRO A 36 -32.91 -22.91 37.30
N VAL A 37 -33.54 -23.74 36.48
CA VAL A 37 -34.26 -23.35 35.25
C VAL A 37 -35.52 -22.57 35.64
N ALA A 38 -35.59 -21.29 35.29
CA ALA A 38 -36.85 -20.54 35.27
C ALA A 38 -36.88 -19.54 34.11
N SER A 39 -37.95 -19.64 33.35
CA SER A 39 -38.28 -19.03 32.07
C SER A 39 -38.69 -17.55 32.14
N GLY A 40 -38.31 -16.78 31.10
CA GLY A 40 -39.10 -15.64 30.60
C GLY A 40 -38.50 -14.24 30.75
N GLY A 41 -37.74 -13.80 29.74
CA GLY A 41 -37.36 -12.40 29.48
C GLY A 41 -36.37 -12.35 28.31
N PRO A 42 -36.40 -11.37 27.38
CA PRO A 42 -35.50 -11.34 26.25
C PRO A 42 -34.13 -10.88 26.72
N ALA A 43 -33.35 -11.82 27.27
CA ALA A 43 -31.92 -11.65 27.39
C ALA A 43 -31.34 -11.68 25.97
N LEU A 44 -30.61 -10.63 25.61
CA LEU A 44 -29.62 -10.67 24.54
C LEU A 44 -28.70 -11.86 24.83
N GLN A 45 -29.02 -12.99 24.22
CA GLN A 45 -28.13 -14.14 24.15
C GLN A 45 -26.99 -13.71 23.23
N VAL A 46 -25.87 -13.32 23.85
CA VAL A 46 -24.59 -13.34 23.14
C VAL A 46 -24.29 -14.82 22.94
N SER A 47 -24.68 -15.34 21.79
CA SER A 47 -24.26 -16.66 21.32
C SER A 47 -22.73 -16.67 21.31
N PRO A 48 -22.05 -17.52 22.10
CA PRO A 48 -20.61 -17.64 22.03
C PRO A 48 -20.28 -18.58 20.87
N GLU A 49 -20.54 -18.16 19.62
CA GLU A 49 -20.14 -18.90 18.41
C GLU A 49 -20.48 -18.09 17.13
N VAL A 50 -20.00 -16.85 17.05
CA VAL A 50 -19.54 -16.34 15.74
C VAL A 50 -18.04 -16.32 15.88
N GLY A 51 -17.37 -17.32 15.30
CA GLY A 51 -15.92 -17.32 15.19
C GLY A 51 -15.51 -16.04 14.47
N LEU A 52 -15.15 -15.01 15.22
CA LEU A 52 -14.35 -13.91 14.72
C LEU A 52 -13.04 -14.56 14.30
N GLN A 53 -12.94 -14.92 13.02
CA GLN A 53 -11.70 -15.37 12.42
C GLN A 53 -10.76 -14.17 12.47
N GLU A 54 -9.99 -14.07 13.54
CA GLU A 54 -8.84 -13.19 13.64
C GLU A 54 -7.81 -13.68 12.63
N ASP A 55 -7.84 -13.11 11.43
CA ASP A 55 -6.87 -13.43 10.39
C ASP A 55 -5.70 -12.44 10.50
N ARG A 56 -4.53 -12.98 10.86
CA ARG A 56 -3.28 -12.22 10.90
C ARG A 56 -2.73 -12.11 9.49
N ARG A 57 -2.69 -10.90 8.97
CA ARG A 57 -2.19 -10.64 7.62
C ARG A 57 -1.06 -9.64 7.65
N LEU A 58 -0.07 -9.85 6.79
CA LEU A 58 0.92 -8.83 6.48
C LEU A 58 0.26 -7.80 5.57
N VAL A 59 0.21 -6.55 6.02
CA VAL A 59 -0.32 -5.44 5.22
C VAL A 59 0.70 -4.32 5.12
N SER A 60 0.51 -3.44 4.13
CA SER A 60 1.20 -2.16 4.04
C SER A 60 0.21 -1.03 4.17
N VAL A 61 0.40 -0.19 5.18
CA VAL A 61 -0.45 0.96 5.49
C VAL A 61 0.20 2.22 4.95
N LEU A 62 -0.55 2.99 4.18
CA LEU A 62 -0.16 4.28 3.61
C LEU A 62 -1.00 5.38 4.26
N PHE A 63 -0.34 6.41 4.79
CA PHE A 63 -0.94 7.69 5.14
C PHE A 63 -0.42 8.74 4.20
N ALA A 64 -1.31 9.54 3.64
CA ALA A 64 -0.94 10.70 2.84
C ALA A 64 -1.72 11.93 3.31
N ASP A 65 -1.01 12.98 3.70
CA ASP A 65 -1.57 14.23 4.19
C ASP A 65 -1.29 15.38 3.22
N LEU A 66 -2.37 16.07 2.81
CA LEU A 66 -2.29 17.20 1.90
C LEU A 66 -2.02 18.49 2.68
N SER A 67 -0.75 18.88 2.71
CA SER A 67 -0.29 20.09 3.37
C SER A 67 -0.39 21.33 2.47
N GLY A 68 -0.55 22.51 3.10
CA GLY A 68 -0.69 23.80 2.40
C GLY A 68 -2.13 24.20 2.07
N SER A 69 -3.13 23.47 2.58
CA SER A 69 -4.56 23.79 2.42
C SER A 69 -5.01 25.01 3.24
N THR A 70 -4.39 25.26 4.41
CA THR A 70 -4.79 26.36 5.32
C THR A 70 -4.65 27.75 4.69
N PRO A 71 -3.50 28.12 4.06
CA PRO A 71 -3.38 29.42 3.39
C PRO A 71 -4.29 29.55 2.15
N LEU A 72 -4.77 28.44 1.59
CA LEU A 72 -5.73 28.42 0.50
C LEU A 72 -7.15 28.74 1.02
N GLY A 73 -7.51 28.20 2.18
CA GLY A 73 -8.80 28.43 2.83
C GLY A 73 -9.01 29.82 3.43
N GLU A 74 -7.94 30.59 3.64
CA GLU A 74 -8.05 31.99 4.07
C GLU A 74 -8.53 32.95 2.97
N ARG A 75 -8.45 32.55 1.69
CA ARG A 75 -8.77 33.40 0.54
C ARG A 75 -9.94 32.91 -0.31
N LEU A 76 -10.29 31.65 -0.17
CA LEU A 76 -11.39 31.02 -0.90
C LEU A 76 -12.61 30.90 0.00
N ASP A 77 -13.78 31.06 -0.60
CA ASP A 77 -15.01 30.67 0.06
C ASP A 77 -14.96 29.16 0.41
N PRO A 78 -15.49 28.75 1.59
CA PRO A 78 -15.42 27.36 2.04
C PRO A 78 -15.95 26.34 1.03
N GLU A 79 -16.95 26.73 0.23
CA GLU A 79 -17.55 25.90 -0.81
C GLU A 79 -16.59 25.62 -1.98
N ASP A 80 -15.83 26.64 -2.39
CA ASP A 80 -14.84 26.52 -3.46
C ASP A 80 -13.62 25.74 -2.99
N LEU A 81 -13.14 25.99 -1.77
CA LEU A 81 -12.08 25.21 -1.14
C LEU A 81 -12.46 23.72 -1.10
N ARG A 82 -13.68 23.40 -0.65
CA ARG A 82 -14.16 22.01 -0.59
C ARG A 82 -14.21 21.36 -1.97
N ARG A 83 -14.60 22.12 -3.01
CA ARG A 83 -14.65 21.62 -4.40
C ARG A 83 -13.24 21.30 -4.92
N ILE A 84 -12.29 22.20 -4.68
CA ILE A 84 -10.88 22.03 -5.09
C ILE A 84 -10.25 20.84 -4.36
N LEU A 85 -10.34 20.79 -3.03
CA LEU A 85 -9.80 19.67 -2.25
C LEU A 85 -10.44 18.35 -2.66
N GLY A 86 -11.75 18.32 -2.94
CA GLY A 86 -12.43 17.15 -3.46
C GLY A 86 -11.85 16.64 -4.79
N ALA A 87 -11.52 17.53 -5.72
CA ALA A 87 -10.87 17.17 -6.98
C ALA A 87 -9.45 16.62 -6.76
N PHE A 88 -8.70 17.21 -5.84
CA PHE A 88 -7.36 16.74 -5.47
C PHE A 88 -7.43 15.34 -4.84
N PHE A 89 -8.30 15.10 -3.86
CA PHE A 89 -8.49 13.77 -3.29
C PHE A 89 -8.92 12.73 -4.32
N ALA A 90 -9.84 13.08 -5.22
CA ALA A 90 -10.26 12.18 -6.29
C ALA A 90 -9.10 11.78 -7.22
N ALA A 91 -8.15 12.68 -7.48
CA ALA A 91 -6.94 12.36 -8.24
C ALA A 91 -5.94 11.51 -7.43
N LEU A 92 -5.74 11.84 -6.15
CA LEU A 92 -4.80 11.14 -5.26
C LEU A 92 -5.23 9.71 -4.92
N VAL A 93 -6.53 9.43 -4.94
CA VAL A 93 -7.07 8.08 -4.67
C VAL A 93 -6.95 7.15 -5.88
N ARG A 94 -6.87 7.67 -7.11
CA ARG A 94 -6.74 6.84 -8.33
C ARG A 94 -5.51 5.94 -8.30
N PRO A 95 -4.29 6.42 -7.96
CA PRO A 95 -3.13 5.55 -7.77
C PRO A 95 -3.35 4.42 -6.77
N ILE A 96 -4.00 4.69 -5.64
CA ILE A 96 -4.26 3.68 -4.61
C ILE A 96 -5.07 2.52 -5.21
N HIS A 97 -6.18 2.83 -5.89
CA HIS A 97 -6.99 1.80 -6.54
C HIS A 97 -6.29 1.11 -7.71
N ARG A 98 -5.51 1.86 -8.50
CA ARG A 98 -4.71 1.30 -9.60
C ARG A 98 -3.81 0.17 -9.09
N TYR A 99 -3.13 0.38 -7.97
CA TYR A 99 -2.25 -0.61 -7.37
C TYR A 99 -2.95 -1.62 -6.47
N GLU A 100 -4.29 -1.72 -6.57
CA GLU A 100 -5.16 -2.65 -5.83
C GLU A 100 -5.14 -2.43 -4.30
N GLY A 101 -4.87 -1.18 -3.88
CA GLY A 101 -5.04 -0.73 -2.50
C GLY A 101 -6.49 -0.34 -2.17
N THR A 102 -6.85 -0.46 -0.90
CA THR A 102 -8.16 -0.09 -0.36
C THR A 102 -8.03 1.20 0.44
N VAL A 103 -8.83 2.22 0.12
CA VAL A 103 -8.95 3.41 0.97
C VAL A 103 -9.83 3.04 2.16
N GLU A 104 -9.28 3.12 3.36
CA GLU A 104 -10.00 2.77 4.60
C GLU A 104 -10.84 3.95 5.09
N LYS A 105 -10.22 5.14 5.18
CA LYS A 105 -10.88 6.35 5.67
C LYS A 105 -10.14 7.64 5.29
N TYR A 106 -10.90 8.72 5.34
CA TYR A 106 -10.39 10.09 5.28
C TYR A 106 -10.33 10.67 6.69
N ILE A 107 -9.26 11.40 7.01
CA ILE A 107 -9.02 12.02 8.32
C ILE A 107 -8.68 13.48 8.09
N GLY A 108 -9.70 14.35 7.98
CA GLY A 108 -9.50 15.73 7.54
C GLY A 108 -8.92 15.76 6.12
N ASP A 109 -7.73 16.34 5.97
CA ASP A 109 -7.00 16.43 4.70
C ASP A 109 -6.05 15.23 4.45
N ALA A 110 -6.12 14.20 5.30
CA ALA A 110 -5.33 12.99 5.16
C ALA A 110 -6.16 11.81 4.64
N VAL A 111 -5.54 10.94 3.84
CA VAL A 111 -6.10 9.65 3.42
C VAL A 111 -5.30 8.50 4.02
N MET A 112 -6.01 7.51 4.55
CA MET A 112 -5.46 6.23 4.99
C MET A 112 -5.84 5.14 4.00
N ALA A 113 -4.85 4.41 3.51
CA ALA A 113 -5.06 3.26 2.64
C ALA A 113 -4.27 2.04 3.10
N VAL A 114 -4.77 0.87 2.72
CA VAL A 114 -4.23 -0.43 3.09
C VAL A 114 -4.02 -1.26 1.83
N PHE A 115 -2.84 -1.85 1.71
CA PHE A 115 -2.47 -2.85 0.71
C PHE A 115 -2.28 -4.19 1.42
N GLY A 116 -2.72 -5.28 0.80
CA GLY A 116 -2.74 -6.60 1.42
C GLY A 116 -4.05 -6.99 2.10
N ALA A 117 -5.04 -6.10 2.10
CA ALA A 117 -6.40 -6.35 2.55
C ALA A 117 -7.41 -5.55 1.69
N PRO A 118 -8.58 -6.12 1.35
CA PRO A 118 -9.01 -7.50 1.65
C PRO A 118 -8.30 -8.56 0.79
N VAL A 119 -7.65 -8.15 -0.30
CA VAL A 119 -6.88 -9.03 -1.21
C VAL A 119 -5.39 -8.85 -0.93
N SER A 120 -4.65 -9.96 -0.82
CA SER A 120 -3.21 -9.95 -0.55
C SER A 120 -2.39 -10.33 -1.79
N HIS A 121 -1.24 -9.68 -1.93
CA HIS A 121 -0.24 -9.92 -2.96
C HIS A 121 1.16 -10.02 -2.34
N GLU A 122 2.08 -10.71 -3.01
CA GLU A 122 3.47 -10.80 -2.56
C GLU A 122 4.19 -9.43 -2.58
N ASP A 123 3.71 -8.51 -3.42
CA ASP A 123 4.31 -7.21 -3.70
C ASP A 123 3.53 -6.02 -3.12
N ASP A 124 2.66 -6.21 -2.11
CA ASP A 124 1.83 -5.14 -1.54
C ASP A 124 2.64 -3.95 -0.98
N ALA A 125 3.82 -4.21 -0.40
CA ALA A 125 4.71 -3.14 0.03
C ALA A 125 5.27 -2.33 -1.15
N GLU A 126 5.61 -3.00 -2.25
CA GLU A 126 6.06 -2.33 -3.47
C GLU A 126 4.92 -1.51 -4.09
N ARG A 127 3.72 -2.09 -4.16
CA ARG A 127 2.49 -1.44 -4.65
C ARG A 127 2.14 -0.19 -3.86
N ALA A 128 2.25 -0.22 -2.53
CA ALA A 128 2.05 0.95 -1.69
C ALA A 128 3.03 2.09 -2.03
N VAL A 129 4.31 1.77 -2.22
CA VAL A 129 5.33 2.76 -2.60
C VAL A 129 5.09 3.27 -4.03
N ARG A 130 4.71 2.41 -4.98
CA ARG A 130 4.34 2.82 -6.34
C ARG A 130 3.14 3.77 -6.33
N ALA A 131 2.10 3.45 -5.55
CA ALA A 131 0.94 4.33 -5.39
C ALA A 131 1.36 5.70 -4.85
N ALA A 132 2.22 5.74 -3.83
CA ALA A 132 2.73 7.00 -3.28
C ALA A 132 3.51 7.84 -4.31
N VAL A 133 4.33 7.22 -5.15
CA VAL A 133 5.06 7.92 -6.23
C VAL A 133 4.09 8.48 -7.29
N ASP A 134 3.09 7.68 -7.70
CA ASP A 134 2.06 8.12 -8.65
C ASP A 134 1.17 9.22 -8.02
N MET A 135 0.94 9.21 -6.71
CA MET A 135 0.23 10.28 -5.98
C MET A 135 1.00 11.60 -6.03
N GLN A 136 2.31 11.59 -5.78
CA GLN A 136 3.14 12.80 -5.92
C GLN A 136 3.11 13.35 -7.35
N SER A 137 3.16 12.45 -8.35
CA SER A 137 3.08 12.81 -9.76
C SER A 137 1.72 13.42 -10.14
N ALA A 138 0.62 12.83 -9.64
CA ALA A 138 -0.72 13.35 -9.84
C ALA A 138 -0.90 14.73 -9.18
N LEU A 139 -0.34 14.93 -7.99
CA LEU A 139 -0.37 16.23 -7.32
C LEU A 139 0.39 17.30 -8.12
N ALA A 140 1.55 16.95 -8.69
CA ALA A 140 2.33 17.89 -9.50
C ALA A 140 1.52 18.43 -10.69
N LEU A 141 0.80 17.56 -11.41
CA LEU A 141 -0.07 17.95 -12.53
C LEU A 141 -1.21 18.89 -12.10
N LEU A 142 -1.82 18.61 -10.95
CA LEU A 142 -2.89 19.46 -10.41
C LEU A 142 -2.37 20.79 -9.89
N ASN A 143 -1.17 20.82 -9.32
CA ASN A 143 -0.53 22.04 -8.87
C ASN A 143 -0.24 23.00 -10.02
N ASP A 144 0.05 22.52 -11.23
CA ASP A 144 0.27 23.40 -12.37
C ASP A 144 -1.01 24.14 -12.77
N TRP A 145 -2.19 23.55 -12.55
CA TRP A 145 -3.46 24.26 -12.67
C TRP A 145 -3.69 25.21 -11.49
N LEU A 146 -3.50 24.74 -10.26
CA LEU A 146 -3.73 25.53 -9.05
C LEU A 146 -2.84 26.78 -8.99
N GLU A 147 -1.60 26.66 -9.44
CA GLU A 147 -0.66 27.78 -9.49
C GLU A 147 -1.08 28.84 -10.50
N ARG A 148 -1.60 28.42 -11.67
CA ARG A 148 -2.11 29.35 -12.69
C ARG A 148 -3.35 30.10 -12.23
N GLU A 149 -4.30 29.41 -11.60
CA GLU A 149 -5.57 30.01 -11.20
C GLU A 149 -5.50 30.74 -9.84
N HIS A 150 -4.67 30.26 -8.92
CA HIS A 150 -4.67 30.73 -7.53
C HIS A 150 -3.27 31.12 -6.99
N GLY A 151 -2.20 30.99 -7.79
CA GLY A 151 -0.85 31.39 -7.40
C GLY A 151 -0.25 30.57 -6.26
N ARG A 152 -0.71 29.31 -6.09
CA ARG A 152 -0.33 28.43 -4.98
C ARG A 152 -0.09 27.00 -5.44
N ARG A 153 0.73 26.29 -4.67
CA ARG A 153 0.95 24.84 -4.80
C ARG A 153 0.67 24.18 -3.45
N LEU A 154 0.06 23.01 -3.48
CA LEU A 154 -0.10 22.12 -2.33
C LEU A 154 1.07 21.12 -2.31
N ALA A 155 1.29 20.49 -1.18
CA ALA A 155 2.33 19.47 -1.05
C ALA A 155 1.80 18.26 -0.30
N LEU A 156 2.24 17.07 -0.69
CA LEU A 156 1.82 15.82 -0.07
C LEU A 156 2.95 15.28 0.80
N ARG A 157 2.61 14.89 2.02
CA ARG A 157 3.49 14.10 2.90
C ARG A 157 2.98 12.68 2.93
N ILE A 158 3.85 11.70 2.71
CA ILE A 158 3.44 10.28 2.70
C ILE A 158 4.29 9.47 3.66
N GLY A 159 3.63 8.67 4.50
CA GLY A 159 4.23 7.69 5.39
C GLY A 159 3.73 6.28 5.10
N ILE A 160 4.64 5.31 5.01
CA ILE A 160 4.28 3.91 4.73
C ILE A 160 4.95 2.98 5.73
N SER A 161 4.16 2.07 6.32
CA SER A 161 4.67 1.01 7.18
C SER A 161 4.04 -0.33 6.84
N SER A 162 4.85 -1.38 6.83
CA SER A 162 4.41 -2.76 6.60
C SER A 162 4.57 -3.58 7.87
N GLY A 163 3.60 -4.43 8.18
CA GLY A 163 3.62 -5.27 9.38
C GLY A 163 2.37 -6.13 9.50
N GLU A 164 2.40 -7.07 10.44
CA GLU A 164 1.24 -7.91 10.74
C GLU A 164 0.15 -7.10 11.40
N VAL A 165 -1.09 -7.33 10.96
CA VAL A 165 -2.29 -6.73 11.53
C VAL A 165 -3.32 -7.82 11.72
N VAL A 166 -4.08 -7.70 12.80
CA VAL A 166 -5.22 -8.59 13.05
C VAL A 166 -6.43 -7.99 12.34
N SER A 167 -6.99 -8.73 11.40
CA SER A 167 -8.24 -8.37 10.75
C SER A 167 -9.41 -9.12 11.40
N GLY A 168 -10.47 -8.40 11.73
CA GLY A 168 -11.69 -8.94 12.31
C GLY A 168 -12.86 -7.97 12.13
N LEU A 169 -14.06 -8.51 11.92
CA LEU A 169 -15.29 -7.72 11.91
C LEU A 169 -15.62 -7.32 13.35
N LEU A 170 -15.52 -6.04 13.69
CA LEU A 170 -16.08 -5.56 14.96
C LEU A 170 -17.61 -5.68 14.86
N ALA A 171 -18.20 -6.51 15.73
CA ALA A 171 -19.64 -6.68 15.78
C ALA A 171 -20.29 -5.45 16.41
N GLY A 172 -20.95 -4.64 15.58
CA GLY A 172 -21.74 -3.49 16.00
C GLY A 172 -21.59 -2.34 15.03
N GLU A 173 -22.64 -2.12 14.24
CA GLU A 173 -22.84 -1.05 13.26
C GLU A 173 -22.44 -1.35 11.80
N VAL A 174 -23.33 -0.92 10.91
CA VAL A 174 -23.40 -1.21 9.49
C VAL A 174 -22.31 -0.43 8.75
N GLN A 175 -21.12 -1.02 8.74
CA GLN A 175 -20.11 -0.95 7.69
C GLN A 175 -19.05 -1.96 8.13
N SER A 176 -18.70 -2.91 7.27
CA SER A 176 -17.62 -3.86 7.49
C SER A 176 -16.29 -3.10 7.56
N ALA A 177 -16.05 -2.40 8.66
CA ALA A 177 -14.83 -1.67 8.93
C ALA A 177 -13.76 -2.73 9.22
N TYR A 178 -12.91 -2.98 8.22
CA TYR A 178 -11.69 -3.73 8.39
C TYR A 178 -10.77 -2.89 9.27
N THR A 179 -10.99 -2.96 10.58
CA THR A 179 -10.17 -2.17 11.48
C THR A 179 -8.81 -2.83 11.53
N VAL A 180 -7.89 -2.31 10.72
CA VAL A 180 -6.47 -2.59 10.81
C VAL A 180 -6.01 -2.03 12.15
N VAL A 181 -6.10 -2.84 13.20
CA VAL A 181 -5.60 -2.48 14.52
C VAL A 181 -4.17 -2.98 14.61
N GLY A 182 -3.23 -2.07 14.80
CA GLY A 182 -1.84 -2.47 14.99
C GLY A 182 -0.87 -1.30 15.12
N ASP A 183 0.28 -1.61 15.70
CA ASP A 183 1.46 -0.76 15.76
C ASP A 183 1.89 -0.24 14.37
N THR A 184 1.62 -1.02 13.32
CA THR A 184 1.86 -0.67 11.91
C THR A 184 1.12 0.62 11.49
N VAL A 185 -0.16 0.79 11.85
CA VAL A 185 -0.94 1.98 11.48
C VAL A 185 -0.38 3.23 12.15
N ASN A 186 -0.13 3.13 13.46
CA ASN A 186 0.46 4.22 14.23
C ASN A 186 1.87 4.57 13.72
N THR A 187 2.64 3.58 13.28
CA THR A 187 3.97 3.81 12.70
C THR A 187 3.85 4.54 11.36
N ALA A 188 2.96 4.10 10.47
CA ALA A 188 2.74 4.75 9.16
C ALA A 188 2.32 6.22 9.32
N GLN A 189 1.37 6.50 10.22
CA GLN A 189 0.93 7.86 10.52
C GLN A 189 2.11 8.74 11.01
N ARG A 190 2.96 8.21 11.89
CA ARG A 190 4.09 8.98 12.42
C ARG A 190 5.19 9.19 11.38
N LEU A 191 5.39 8.22 10.48
CA LEU A 191 6.30 8.37 9.34
C LEU A 191 5.81 9.47 8.39
N GLU A 192 4.50 9.60 8.18
CA GLU A 192 3.91 10.72 7.43
C GLU A 192 4.22 12.04 8.12
N THR A 193 4.00 12.13 9.44
CA THR A 193 4.16 13.38 10.18
C THR A 193 5.58 13.92 10.15
N ILE A 194 6.60 13.04 10.09
CA ILE A 194 8.01 13.44 9.98
C ILE A 194 8.46 13.68 8.53
N ALA A 195 7.66 13.28 7.54
CA ALA A 195 8.00 13.49 6.14
C ALA A 195 7.98 14.99 5.84
N THR A 196 9.01 15.48 5.16
CA THR A 196 8.97 16.84 4.62
C THR A 196 7.96 16.91 3.47
N PRO A 197 7.34 18.08 3.22
CA PRO A 197 6.40 18.22 2.10
C PRO A 197 7.03 17.78 0.77
N GLY A 198 6.40 16.83 0.08
CA GLY A 198 6.91 16.20 -1.15
C GLY A 198 7.63 14.87 -0.95
N ASP A 199 7.96 14.48 0.29
CA ASP A 199 8.68 13.24 0.58
C ASP A 199 7.74 12.05 0.82
N ILE A 200 8.27 10.87 0.52
CA ILE A 200 7.68 9.58 0.86
C ILE A 200 8.66 8.90 1.83
N VAL A 201 8.19 8.66 3.06
CA VAL A 201 8.99 8.04 4.12
C VAL A 201 8.44 6.66 4.44
N VAL A 202 9.33 5.68 4.53
CA VAL A 202 8.96 4.28 4.78
C VAL A 202 9.69 3.72 6.00
N GLY A 203 9.06 2.77 6.69
CA GLY A 203 9.68 2.01 7.77
C GLY A 203 10.60 0.88 7.26
N SER A 204 11.41 0.32 8.15
CA SER A 204 12.39 -0.75 7.85
C SER A 204 11.79 -1.99 7.17
N THR A 205 10.60 -2.44 7.57
CA THR A 205 9.95 -3.60 6.93
C THR A 205 9.55 -3.29 5.49
N THR A 206 8.96 -2.12 5.24
CA THR A 206 8.62 -1.67 3.88
C THR A 206 9.87 -1.51 3.03
N PHE A 207 10.94 -0.94 3.58
CA PHE A 207 12.25 -0.84 2.92
C PHE A 207 12.77 -2.23 2.49
N ARG A 208 12.73 -3.25 3.35
CA ARG A 208 13.17 -4.60 2.99
C ARG A 208 12.31 -5.24 1.90
N LEU A 209 11.00 -5.07 1.98
CA LEU A 209 10.06 -5.68 1.04
C LEU A 209 10.06 -4.98 -0.33
N ALA A 210 10.23 -3.65 -0.37
CA ALA A 210 10.25 -2.86 -1.60
C ALA A 210 11.67 -2.52 -2.10
N GLY A 211 12.72 -2.93 -1.37
CA GLY A 211 14.12 -2.55 -1.60
C GLY A 211 14.69 -2.89 -2.99
N ARG A 212 14.09 -3.87 -3.65
CA ARG A 212 14.46 -4.30 -5.01
C ARG A 212 13.94 -3.34 -6.09
N ALA A 213 12.82 -2.66 -5.83
CA ALA A 213 12.14 -1.81 -6.80
C ALA A 213 12.48 -0.32 -6.66
N PHE A 214 13.07 0.10 -5.53
CA PHE A 214 13.34 1.52 -5.27
C PHE A 214 14.71 1.76 -4.66
N GLU A 215 15.25 2.94 -4.91
CA GLU A 215 16.39 3.52 -4.20
C GLU A 215 15.88 4.30 -3.01
N PHE A 216 16.54 4.13 -1.87
CA PHE A 216 16.17 4.73 -0.60
C PHE A 216 17.36 5.43 0.02
N GLU A 217 17.09 6.53 0.71
CA GLU A 217 18.05 7.26 1.53
C GLU A 217 17.71 7.06 3.00
N PRO A 218 18.66 6.64 3.85
CA PRO A 218 18.42 6.46 5.27
C PRO A 218 18.21 7.82 5.96
N LEU A 219 17.12 7.94 6.73
CA LEU A 219 16.88 9.10 7.62
C LEU A 219 17.38 8.84 9.05
N GLY A 220 17.90 7.64 9.32
CA GLY A 220 18.38 7.22 10.62
C GLY A 220 17.29 6.63 11.53
N ALA A 221 17.68 6.36 12.77
CA ALA A 221 16.80 5.81 13.79
C ALA A 221 16.08 6.96 14.53
N LEU A 222 14.77 7.04 14.35
CA LEU A 222 13.94 8.14 14.86
C LEU A 222 13.12 7.70 16.07
N MET A 223 13.14 8.51 17.13
CA MET A 223 12.23 8.34 18.26
C MET A 223 10.84 8.85 17.88
N LEU A 224 9.93 7.93 17.57
CA LEU A 224 8.55 8.27 17.28
C LEU A 224 7.76 8.41 18.61
N LYS A 225 7.07 9.53 18.80
CA LYS A 225 6.35 9.87 20.05
C LYS A 225 5.45 8.74 20.55
N GLY A 226 5.81 8.07 21.64
CA GLY A 226 5.03 6.96 22.21
C GLY A 226 5.45 5.57 21.73
N LYS A 227 6.62 5.44 21.10
CA LYS A 227 7.35 4.17 20.98
C LYS A 227 8.49 4.14 21.98
N ALA A 228 8.71 2.98 22.60
CA ALA A 228 9.85 2.73 23.47
C ALA A 228 11.16 2.51 22.70
N GLN A 229 11.07 2.08 21.43
CA GLN A 229 12.20 1.81 20.55
C GLN A 229 12.21 2.79 19.37
N THR A 230 13.42 3.15 18.92
CA THR A 230 13.59 3.93 17.70
C THR A 230 13.14 3.14 16.48
N VAL A 231 12.58 3.84 15.50
CA VAL A 231 12.20 3.26 14.21
C VAL A 231 13.16 3.78 13.15
N GLU A 232 13.84 2.88 12.45
CA GLU A 232 14.60 3.24 11.26
C GLU A 232 13.65 3.66 10.14
N ALA A 233 13.89 4.85 9.60
CA ALA A 233 13.11 5.43 8.53
C ALA A 233 13.97 5.66 7.28
N TYR A 234 13.34 5.56 6.12
CA TYR A 234 14.00 5.67 4.83
C TYR A 234 13.15 6.53 3.90
N ARG A 235 13.78 7.48 3.21
CA ARG A 235 13.14 8.29 2.17
C ARG A 235 13.22 7.57 0.82
N VAL A 236 12.12 7.53 0.09
CA VAL A 236 12.12 7.03 -1.30
C VAL A 236 12.74 8.09 -2.21
N VAL A 237 13.79 7.73 -2.93
CA VAL A 237 14.49 8.66 -3.85
C VAL A 237 13.96 8.49 -5.27
N ARG A 238 13.95 7.27 -5.78
CA ARG A 238 13.46 6.95 -7.15
C ARG A 238 13.15 5.47 -7.32
N SER A 239 12.34 5.17 -8.32
CA SER A 239 12.17 3.80 -8.83
C SER A 239 13.47 3.30 -9.47
N LYS A 240 13.84 2.04 -9.17
CA LYS A 240 14.92 1.32 -9.86
C LYS A 240 14.37 0.63 -11.10
N ASP A 241 15.22 0.49 -12.11
CA ASP A 241 14.95 -0.43 -13.20
C ASP A 241 15.02 -1.87 -12.70
N GLU A 242 13.90 -2.59 -12.76
CA GLU A 242 13.74 -3.95 -12.25
C GLU A 242 14.63 -4.99 -12.97
N SER A 243 15.29 -4.62 -14.07
CA SER A 243 16.29 -5.45 -14.77
C SER A 243 17.52 -5.69 -13.89
N VAL A 244 17.96 -4.68 -13.15
CA VAL A 244 19.19 -4.71 -12.34
C VAL A 244 19.02 -5.59 -11.09
N ALA A 245 17.83 -5.61 -10.49
CA ALA A 245 17.58 -6.37 -9.25
C ALA A 245 17.64 -7.90 -9.44
N LEU A 246 17.27 -8.42 -10.63
CA LEU A 246 17.27 -9.85 -10.92
C LEU A 246 18.68 -10.44 -11.12
N GLU A 247 19.71 -9.61 -11.20
CA GLU A 247 21.06 -10.04 -11.58
C GLU A 247 21.92 -10.55 -10.42
N SER A 248 21.49 -10.36 -9.17
CA SER A 248 22.33 -10.53 -7.98
C SER A 248 22.44 -11.96 -7.41
N THR A 249 21.66 -12.93 -7.92
CA THR A 249 21.71 -14.33 -7.45
C THR A 249 22.28 -15.27 -8.50
N PRO A 250 23.14 -16.26 -8.17
CA PRO A 250 23.64 -17.21 -9.14
C PRO A 250 22.51 -18.14 -9.65
N LEU A 251 22.49 -18.42 -10.96
CA LEU A 251 21.55 -19.37 -11.55
C LEU A 251 22.10 -20.80 -11.39
N VAL A 252 21.41 -21.66 -10.65
CA VAL A 252 21.83 -23.04 -10.39
C VAL A 252 20.99 -24.03 -11.21
N GLY A 253 21.63 -24.98 -11.88
CA GLY A 253 20.97 -26.16 -12.45
C GLY A 253 20.10 -25.94 -13.70
N ARG A 254 20.23 -24.81 -14.41
CA ARG A 254 19.39 -24.45 -15.58
C ARG A 254 20.13 -24.44 -16.92
N SER A 255 21.22 -25.21 -17.03
CA SER A 255 22.07 -25.24 -18.22
C SER A 255 21.34 -25.76 -19.47
N ALA A 256 20.42 -26.72 -19.30
CA ALA A 256 19.66 -27.30 -20.40
C ALA A 256 18.66 -26.29 -21.01
N GLU A 257 17.93 -25.56 -20.16
CA GLU A 257 16.99 -24.52 -20.58
C GLU A 257 17.71 -23.33 -21.22
N LEU A 258 18.85 -22.90 -20.67
CA LEU A 258 19.70 -21.90 -21.31
C LEU A 258 20.18 -22.34 -22.70
N ALA A 259 20.57 -23.61 -22.86
CA ALA A 259 20.97 -24.14 -24.16
C ALA A 259 19.80 -24.15 -25.16
N LEU A 260 18.56 -24.40 -24.71
CA LEU A 260 17.37 -24.29 -25.56
C LEU A 260 17.14 -22.85 -26.04
N LEU A 261 17.22 -21.86 -25.15
CA LEU A 261 17.06 -20.45 -25.51
C LEU A 261 18.15 -20.00 -26.51
N ARG A 262 19.41 -20.37 -26.27
CA ARG A 262 20.54 -20.06 -27.18
C ARG A 262 20.38 -20.69 -28.55
N ARG A 263 19.95 -21.95 -28.64
CA ARG A 263 19.67 -22.61 -29.93
C ARG A 263 18.55 -21.95 -30.70
N ALA A 264 17.49 -21.52 -30.01
CA ALA A 264 16.40 -20.80 -30.64
C ALA A 264 16.84 -19.45 -31.22
N LEU A 265 17.69 -18.71 -30.49
CA LEU A 265 18.29 -17.48 -31.00
C LEU A 265 19.17 -17.71 -32.23
N ALA A 266 20.03 -18.73 -32.21
CA ALA A 266 20.86 -19.07 -33.36
C ALA A 266 20.01 -19.39 -34.61
N GLY A 267 18.87 -20.07 -34.43
CA GLY A 267 17.90 -20.29 -35.50
C GLY A 267 17.24 -19.00 -35.99
N ALA A 268 16.89 -18.08 -35.08
CA ALA A 268 16.28 -16.80 -35.42
C ALA A 268 17.23 -15.91 -36.24
N VAL A 269 18.53 -15.89 -35.90
CA VAL A 269 19.57 -15.19 -36.69
C VAL A 269 19.65 -15.72 -38.12
N LEU A 270 19.37 -17.01 -38.35
CA LEU A 270 19.30 -17.63 -39.67
C LEU A 270 17.94 -17.44 -40.37
N GLY A 271 17.10 -16.51 -39.90
CA GLY A 271 15.79 -16.21 -40.49
C GLY A 271 14.66 -17.14 -40.06
N ARG A 272 14.88 -18.06 -39.11
CA ARG A 272 13.84 -18.96 -38.58
C ARG A 272 13.32 -18.43 -37.24
N GLY A 273 12.36 -17.51 -37.30
CA GLY A 273 11.70 -16.98 -36.12
C GLY A 273 11.13 -18.06 -35.20
N ARG A 274 11.23 -17.85 -33.89
CA ARG A 274 10.76 -18.78 -32.86
C ARG A 274 10.01 -18.03 -31.77
N ALA A 275 8.91 -18.60 -31.30
CA ALA A 275 8.25 -18.21 -30.07
C ALA A 275 8.56 -19.28 -29.01
N LEU A 276 8.88 -18.85 -27.79
CA LEU A 276 9.21 -19.72 -26.66
C LEU A 276 8.36 -19.31 -25.46
N THR A 277 7.82 -20.30 -24.76
CA THR A 277 7.04 -20.10 -23.53
C THR A 277 7.79 -20.72 -22.37
N ILE A 278 8.02 -19.95 -21.30
CA ILE A 278 8.64 -20.42 -20.06
C ILE A 278 7.54 -20.49 -18.99
N ALA A 279 7.17 -21.71 -18.60
CA ALA A 279 6.16 -21.98 -17.59
C ALA A 279 6.78 -22.70 -16.38
N GLY A 280 6.13 -22.58 -15.23
CA GLY A 280 6.57 -23.18 -13.98
C GLY A 280 5.98 -22.44 -12.76
N GLU A 281 6.16 -23.01 -11.58
CA GLU A 281 5.63 -22.46 -10.33
C GLU A 281 6.24 -21.08 -9.98
N ALA A 282 5.54 -20.32 -9.13
CA ALA A 282 6.07 -19.09 -8.56
C ALA A 282 7.40 -19.38 -7.82
N GLY A 283 8.35 -18.45 -7.88
CA GLY A 283 9.66 -18.63 -7.23
C GLY A 283 10.66 -19.61 -7.91
N VAL A 284 10.24 -20.44 -8.88
CA VAL A 284 11.10 -21.48 -9.49
C VAL A 284 12.28 -20.94 -10.35
N GLY A 285 12.42 -19.62 -10.46
CA GLY A 285 13.55 -18.96 -11.15
C GLY A 285 13.30 -18.59 -12.62
N LYS A 286 12.05 -18.56 -13.10
CA LYS A 286 11.71 -18.19 -14.50
C LYS A 286 12.30 -16.84 -14.92
N SER A 287 12.06 -15.80 -14.12
CA SER A 287 12.59 -14.45 -14.39
C SER A 287 14.11 -14.40 -14.34
N ARG A 288 14.73 -15.23 -13.49
CA ARG A 288 16.19 -15.32 -13.39
C ARG A 288 16.82 -16.01 -14.60
N LEU A 289 16.17 -17.05 -15.14
CA LEU A 289 16.56 -17.72 -16.38
C LEU A 289 16.53 -16.75 -17.56
N ILE A 290 15.47 -15.96 -17.69
CA ILE A 290 15.36 -14.92 -18.72
C ILE A 290 16.46 -13.87 -18.55
N ALA A 291 16.69 -13.39 -17.33
CA ALA A 291 17.77 -12.43 -17.05
C ALA A 291 19.15 -12.98 -17.43
N GLU A 292 19.44 -14.24 -17.09
CA GLU A 292 20.71 -14.89 -17.44
C GLU A 292 20.89 -15.04 -18.95
N PHE A 293 19.84 -15.47 -19.66
CA PHE A 293 19.85 -15.57 -21.11
C PHE A 293 20.11 -14.20 -21.75
N THR A 294 19.37 -13.17 -21.32
CA THR A 294 19.45 -11.81 -21.85
C THR A 294 20.81 -11.15 -21.59
N ARG A 295 21.47 -11.48 -20.47
CA ARG A 295 22.84 -11.01 -20.16
C ARG A 295 23.89 -11.63 -21.08
N GLY A 296 23.69 -12.87 -21.49
CA GLY A 296 24.58 -13.56 -22.43
C GLY A 296 24.41 -13.13 -23.90
N LEU A 297 23.51 -12.19 -24.20
CA LEU A 297 23.30 -11.68 -25.55
C LEU A 297 24.32 -10.58 -25.88
N GLY A 298 24.97 -10.67 -27.04
CA GLY A 298 25.91 -9.66 -27.53
C GLY A 298 25.22 -8.38 -28.00
N ALA A 299 26.02 -7.33 -28.23
CA ALA A 299 25.54 -6.00 -28.66
C ALA A 299 24.81 -5.97 -30.02
N GLY A 300 24.94 -7.01 -30.84
CA GLY A 300 24.27 -7.13 -32.14
C GLY A 300 22.83 -7.65 -32.08
N VAL A 301 22.29 -7.94 -30.88
CA VAL A 301 20.91 -8.40 -30.71
C VAL A 301 20.09 -7.29 -30.07
N GLU A 302 19.14 -6.74 -30.83
CA GLU A 302 18.17 -5.80 -30.29
C GLU A 302 17.19 -6.51 -29.35
N ARG A 303 16.85 -5.86 -28.24
CA ARG A 303 16.10 -6.46 -27.14
C ARG A 303 14.99 -5.52 -26.71
N TRP A 304 13.76 -5.97 -26.85
CA TRP A 304 12.58 -5.29 -26.30
C TRP A 304 11.97 -6.17 -25.23
N SER A 305 11.56 -5.54 -24.13
CA SER A 305 10.94 -6.26 -23.01
C SER A 305 9.71 -5.54 -22.54
N ALA A 306 8.71 -6.32 -22.11
CA ALA A 306 7.51 -5.82 -21.47
C ALA A 306 7.13 -6.77 -20.35
N ARG A 307 6.40 -6.25 -19.36
CA ARG A 307 5.85 -7.06 -18.27
C ARG A 307 4.35 -6.86 -18.20
N GLY A 308 3.63 -7.98 -18.11
CA GLY A 308 2.23 -7.97 -17.69
C GLY A 308 2.17 -7.80 -16.19
N ARG A 309 1.88 -6.59 -15.72
CA ARG A 309 1.69 -6.29 -14.30
C ARG A 309 0.24 -6.56 -13.94
N SER A 310 0.01 -7.21 -12.80
CA SER A 310 -1.34 -7.54 -12.31
C SER A 310 -2.23 -6.30 -12.17
N TYR A 311 -1.64 -5.19 -11.73
CA TYR A 311 -2.32 -3.90 -11.56
C TYR A 311 -2.58 -3.12 -12.85
N ASP A 312 -2.05 -3.56 -14.00
CA ASP A 312 -2.32 -2.90 -15.29
C ASP A 312 -3.46 -3.58 -16.08
N ARG A 313 -4.21 -4.52 -15.46
CA ARG A 313 -5.30 -5.30 -16.10
C ARG A 313 -6.37 -4.44 -16.79
N GLN A 314 -6.68 -3.27 -16.24
CA GLN A 314 -7.70 -2.37 -16.78
C GLN A 314 -7.15 -1.37 -17.81
N THR A 315 -5.83 -1.30 -17.98
CA THR A 315 -5.21 -0.41 -18.96
C THR A 315 -5.09 -1.14 -20.29
N SER A 316 -5.94 -0.76 -21.24
CA SER A 316 -5.89 -1.32 -22.59
C SER A 316 -4.48 -1.16 -23.18
N TYR A 317 -3.99 -2.24 -23.80
CA TYR A 317 -2.68 -2.28 -24.45
C TYR A 317 -1.48 -1.98 -23.53
N ALA A 318 -1.59 -2.05 -22.20
CA ALA A 318 -0.50 -1.73 -21.28
C ALA A 318 0.81 -2.49 -21.58
N VAL A 319 0.71 -3.78 -21.88
CA VAL A 319 1.88 -4.62 -22.22
C VAL A 319 2.51 -4.16 -23.53
N LEU A 320 1.69 -3.83 -24.55
CA LEU A 320 2.18 -3.33 -25.82
C LEU A 320 2.82 -1.95 -25.65
N ALA A 321 2.19 -1.04 -24.90
CA ALA A 321 2.75 0.26 -24.58
C ALA A 321 4.09 0.14 -23.83
N SER A 322 4.19 -0.79 -22.87
CA SER A 322 5.46 -1.10 -22.19
C SER A 322 6.52 -1.64 -23.15
N LEU A 323 6.14 -2.48 -24.11
CA LEU A 323 7.06 -3.03 -25.11
C LEU A 323 7.59 -1.93 -26.02
N LEU A 324 6.70 -1.06 -26.52
CA LEU A 324 7.07 0.06 -27.37
C LEU A 324 7.95 1.05 -26.59
N ARG A 325 7.60 1.40 -25.36
CA ARG A 325 8.46 2.23 -24.51
C ARG A 325 9.88 1.65 -24.37
N SER A 326 9.99 0.33 -24.16
CA SER A 326 11.29 -0.35 -24.13
C SER A 326 12.01 -0.32 -25.49
N ALA A 327 11.29 -0.41 -26.61
CA ALA A 327 11.85 -0.37 -27.95
C ALA A 327 12.36 1.03 -28.35
N PHE A 328 11.67 2.07 -27.87
CA PHE A 328 11.93 3.48 -28.18
C PHE A 328 12.80 4.18 -27.12
N GLY A 329 13.20 3.49 -26.05
CA GLY A 329 13.98 4.09 -24.96
C GLY A 329 13.21 5.16 -24.16
N ILE A 330 11.88 5.10 -24.16
CA ILE A 330 11.01 6.09 -23.51
C ILE A 330 10.73 5.62 -22.08
N ARG A 331 11.02 6.47 -21.10
CA ARG A 331 10.71 6.21 -19.70
C ARG A 331 9.24 6.50 -19.41
N GLN A 332 8.72 5.91 -18.33
CA GLN A 332 7.33 6.15 -17.95
C GLN A 332 7.07 7.62 -17.56
N ALA A 333 8.09 8.29 -17.00
CA ALA A 333 8.04 9.67 -16.55
C ALA A 333 8.36 10.71 -17.65
N ASP A 334 8.73 10.29 -18.87
CA ASP A 334 9.04 11.25 -19.93
C ASP A 334 7.75 11.94 -20.41
N GLU A 335 7.81 13.26 -20.55
CA GLU A 335 6.71 14.07 -21.07
C GLU A 335 6.48 13.83 -22.57
N GLU A 336 5.30 14.18 -23.07
CA GLU A 336 4.91 13.94 -24.48
C GLU A 336 5.95 14.45 -25.50
N PRO A 337 6.54 15.66 -25.37
CA PRO A 337 7.52 16.14 -26.35
C PRO A 337 8.78 15.28 -26.42
N VAL A 338 9.26 14.82 -25.26
CA VAL A 338 10.45 13.96 -25.15
C VAL A 338 10.14 12.57 -25.71
N ALA A 339 8.98 12.01 -25.35
CA ALA A 339 8.53 10.72 -25.87
C ALA A 339 8.38 10.77 -27.40
N ARG A 340 7.75 11.82 -27.96
CA ARG A 340 7.56 12.00 -29.39
C ARG A 340 8.89 12.07 -30.14
N ALA A 341 9.83 12.88 -29.66
CA ALA A 341 11.16 12.99 -30.27
C ALA A 341 11.90 11.63 -30.26
N GLY A 342 11.78 10.87 -29.18
CA GLY A 342 12.35 9.51 -29.08
C GLY A 342 11.75 8.53 -30.10
N ILE A 343 10.43 8.59 -30.30
CA ILE A 343 9.74 7.80 -31.33
C ILE A 343 10.26 8.18 -32.72
N GLU A 344 10.23 9.46 -33.08
CA GLU A 344 10.64 9.94 -34.40
C GLU A 344 12.10 9.62 -34.74
N ALA A 345 12.99 9.67 -33.75
CA ALA A 345 14.39 9.29 -33.92
C ALA A 345 14.52 7.80 -34.25
N ARG A 346 13.90 6.94 -33.44
CA ARG A 346 14.03 5.48 -33.60
C ARG A 346 13.32 4.96 -34.85
N VAL A 347 12.18 5.52 -35.22
CA VAL A 347 11.46 5.08 -36.43
C VAL A 347 12.30 5.38 -37.69
N ARG A 348 13.01 6.51 -37.71
CA ARG A 348 14.01 6.80 -38.76
C ARG A 348 15.16 5.81 -38.77
N GLU A 349 15.69 5.42 -37.60
CA GLU A 349 16.75 4.40 -37.50
C GLU A 349 16.29 3.01 -38.00
N LEU A 350 15.02 2.68 -37.82
CA LEU A 350 14.42 1.43 -38.31
C LEU A 350 14.07 1.46 -39.81
N GLY A 351 14.29 2.59 -40.50
CA GLY A 351 14.04 2.72 -41.93
C GLY A 351 12.56 2.72 -42.32
N LEU A 352 11.68 3.00 -41.36
CA LEU A 352 10.24 3.12 -41.59
C LEU A 352 9.93 4.59 -41.92
N ASN A 353 9.28 4.85 -43.05
CA ASN A 353 8.82 6.19 -43.40
C ASN A 353 7.54 6.50 -42.59
N ILE A 354 7.55 7.61 -41.84
CA ILE A 354 6.36 8.18 -41.17
C ILE A 354 5.84 9.34 -42.00
#